data_AF-A0A533UJE2-F1
#
_entry.id   AF-A0A533UJE2-F1
#
_cell.length_a   1.000
_cell.length_b   1.000
_cell.length_c   1.000
_cell.angle_alpha   90.00
_cell.angle_beta   90.00
_cell.angle_gamma   90.00
#
_symmetry.space_group_name_H-M   'P 1'
#
loop_
_entity.id
_entity.type
_entity.pdbx_description
1 polymer ?
#
loop_
_entity_poly.entity_id
_entity_poly.type
_entity_poly.pdbx_seq_one_letter_code
_entity_poly.pdbx_strand_id
1 'polypeptide(L)'
;KGQASPTLKLGLQTKSLPEPNVNQAVNPIALAVASGFTFVARGYAYDVRQLKDLIIAAVKHRGLAFLDVLQPCPTYNDINTRDWFAGMDNIDEMTKKPRPRIYKLEDTHFDPVVHIDSPDEENEKLTQALIKSNEWDMKIPTGIFYKNEIVAPYDQRIAERVPNYLENPPAIQQISSKGKSITDISKILDSLQV
;
A
#
# COMPACT_ATOMS: atom_id res chain seq x y z
N LYS A 1 24.69 7.22 2.93
CA LYS A 1 24.39 8.58 2.42
C LYS A 1 23.84 8.47 1.00
N GLY A 2 22.61 7.96 0.82
CA GLY A 2 21.99 7.82 -0.52
C GLY A 2 22.31 6.53 -1.29
N GLN A 3 22.42 5.38 -0.60
CA GLN A 3 22.51 4.07 -1.27
C GLN A 3 21.22 3.74 -2.04
N ALA A 4 21.30 2.82 -3.00
CA ALA A 4 20.17 2.41 -3.84
C ALA A 4 19.08 1.76 -2.98
N SER A 5 17.84 2.25 -3.09
CA SER A 5 16.67 1.59 -2.49
C SER A 5 16.23 0.39 -3.36
N PRO A 6 15.41 -0.53 -2.81
CA PRO A 6 14.80 -1.62 -3.59
C PRO A 6 13.91 -1.17 -4.76
N THR A 7 13.57 0.12 -4.83
CA THR A 7 12.73 0.71 -5.88
C THR A 7 13.54 1.39 -6.98
N LEU A 8 14.85 1.58 -6.81
CA LEU A 8 15.70 2.16 -7.85
C LEU A 8 15.93 1.12 -8.95
N LYS A 9 15.72 1.50 -10.22
CA LYS A 9 15.89 0.58 -11.35
C LYS A 9 17.33 0.11 -11.50
N LEU A 10 17.48 -1.10 -12.06
CA LEU A 10 18.76 -1.66 -12.46
C LEU A 10 19.46 -0.70 -13.44
N GLY A 11 20.76 -0.51 -13.26
CA GLY A 11 21.59 0.33 -14.11
C GLY A 11 21.45 1.84 -13.89
N LEU A 12 20.53 2.31 -13.04
CA LEU A 12 20.47 3.73 -12.69
C LEU A 12 21.57 4.09 -11.68
N GLN A 13 22.24 5.21 -11.92
CA GLN A 13 23.26 5.77 -11.05
C GLN A 13 22.85 7.18 -10.63
N THR A 14 22.36 7.33 -9.40
CA THR A 14 22.14 8.66 -8.82
C THR A 14 23.49 9.27 -8.44
N LYS A 15 23.56 10.60 -8.25
CA LYS A 15 24.78 11.30 -7.80
C LYS A 15 25.41 10.74 -6.52
N SER A 16 24.64 10.04 -5.69
CA SER A 16 25.11 9.43 -4.45
C SER A 16 25.71 8.03 -4.62
N LEU A 17 25.57 7.41 -5.79
CA LEU A 17 26.08 6.08 -6.07
C LEU A 17 27.44 6.15 -6.80
N PRO A 18 28.47 5.42 -6.31
CA PRO A 18 29.76 5.38 -6.99
C PRO A 18 29.69 4.61 -8.31
N GLU A 19 28.78 3.63 -8.41
CA GLU A 19 28.58 2.78 -9.58
C GLU A 19 27.07 2.59 -9.85
N PRO A 20 26.66 2.23 -11.07
CA PRO A 20 25.27 1.92 -11.39
C PRO A 20 24.67 0.86 -10.46
N ASN A 21 23.40 1.02 -10.11
CA ASN A 21 22.69 0.06 -9.28
C ASN A 21 22.68 -1.34 -9.94
N VAL A 22 23.11 -2.36 -9.20
CA VAL A 22 23.20 -3.75 -9.67
C VAL A 22 21.95 -4.59 -9.36
N ASN A 23 21.01 -4.03 -8.60
CA ASN A 23 19.80 -4.75 -8.17
C ASN A 23 18.60 -4.45 -9.07
N GLN A 24 17.76 -5.46 -9.29
CA GLN A 24 16.47 -5.28 -9.94
C GLN A 24 15.50 -4.52 -9.02
N ALA A 25 14.74 -3.57 -9.58
CA ALA A 25 13.72 -2.87 -8.82
C ALA A 25 12.53 -3.78 -8.50
N VAL A 26 12.00 -3.63 -7.29
CA VAL A 26 10.73 -4.20 -6.86
C VAL A 26 9.62 -3.18 -7.08
N ASN A 27 8.50 -3.62 -7.67
CA ASN A 27 7.28 -2.83 -7.79
C ASN A 27 6.45 -2.95 -6.49
N PRO A 28 6.34 -1.89 -5.66
CA PRO A 28 5.67 -1.98 -4.36
C PRO A 28 4.18 -2.29 -4.48
N ILE A 29 3.51 -1.76 -5.51
CA ILE A 29 2.08 -1.99 -5.75
C ILE A 29 1.85 -3.45 -6.12
N ALA A 30 2.66 -4.01 -7.03
CA ALA A 30 2.55 -5.42 -7.40
C ALA A 30 2.83 -6.35 -6.23
N LEU A 31 3.83 -6.03 -5.40
CA LEU A 31 4.13 -6.80 -4.20
C LEU A 31 2.99 -6.74 -3.18
N ALA A 32 2.38 -5.56 -2.96
CA ALA A 32 1.25 -5.41 -2.05
C ALA A 32 0.03 -6.22 -2.51
N VAL A 33 -0.30 -6.14 -3.81
CA VAL A 33 -1.37 -6.94 -4.43
C VAL A 33 -1.10 -8.43 -4.24
N ALA A 34 0.10 -8.91 -4.57
CA ALA A 34 0.47 -10.32 -4.42
C ALA A 34 0.52 -10.79 -2.94
N SER A 35 0.72 -9.87 -2.01
CA SER A 35 0.76 -10.15 -0.57
C SER A 35 -0.63 -10.18 0.10
N GLY A 36 -1.70 -9.91 -0.65
CA GLY A 36 -3.07 -9.94 -0.14
C GLY A 36 -3.52 -8.67 0.60
N PHE A 37 -2.92 -7.51 0.29
CA PHE A 37 -3.48 -6.25 0.74
C PHE A 37 -4.84 -6.00 0.09
N THR A 38 -5.82 -5.58 0.89
CA THR A 38 -7.20 -5.36 0.42
C THR A 38 -7.47 -3.90 0.06
N PHE A 39 -6.50 -3.02 0.26
CA PHE A 39 -6.45 -1.67 -0.31
C PHE A 39 -5.03 -1.37 -0.76
N VAL A 40 -4.87 -0.97 -2.02
CA VAL A 40 -3.56 -0.65 -2.60
C VAL A 40 -3.69 0.64 -3.40
N ALA A 41 -2.87 1.63 -3.08
CA ALA A 41 -2.88 2.94 -3.73
C ALA A 41 -1.46 3.48 -3.94
N ARG A 42 -1.32 4.43 -4.87
CA ARG A 42 -0.09 5.23 -5.06
C ARG A 42 -0.42 6.72 -5.02
N GLY A 43 0.34 7.50 -4.27
CA GLY A 43 0.23 8.96 -4.20
C GLY A 43 1.53 9.65 -4.60
N TYR A 44 1.49 10.99 -4.70
CA TYR A 44 2.65 11.81 -5.00
C TYR A 44 2.79 12.95 -3.99
N ALA A 45 3.99 13.12 -3.43
CA ALA A 45 4.25 14.08 -2.35
C ALA A 45 3.96 15.55 -2.74
N TYR A 46 4.11 15.93 -4.01
CA TYR A 46 3.81 17.30 -4.46
C TYR A 46 2.36 17.49 -4.94
N ASP A 47 1.54 16.44 -5.03
CA ASP A 47 0.08 16.57 -5.12
C ASP A 47 -0.54 16.35 -3.74
N VAL A 48 -0.37 17.36 -2.88
CA VAL A 48 -0.76 17.31 -1.47
C VAL A 48 -2.25 17.05 -1.30
N ARG A 49 -3.10 17.54 -2.21
CA ARG A 49 -4.56 17.36 -2.12
C ARG A 49 -4.92 15.90 -2.34
N GLN A 50 -4.47 15.31 -3.45
CA GLN A 50 -4.70 13.90 -3.75
C GLN A 50 -4.11 13.01 -2.66
N LEU A 51 -2.86 13.26 -2.25
CA LEU A 51 -2.19 12.44 -1.24
C LEU A 51 -2.95 12.44 0.10
N LYS A 52 -3.44 13.61 0.55
CA LYS A 52 -4.26 13.72 1.76
C LYS A 52 -5.55 12.90 1.63
N ASP A 53 -6.24 12.96 0.48
CA ASP A 53 -7.46 12.18 0.26
C ASP A 53 -7.18 10.66 0.22
N LEU A 54 -6.06 10.24 -0.38
CA LEU A 54 -5.62 8.83 -0.38
C LEU A 54 -5.26 8.32 1.02
N ILE A 55 -4.58 9.12 1.85
CA ILE A 55 -4.28 8.77 3.25
C ILE A 55 -5.59 8.59 4.03
N ILE A 56 -6.55 9.50 3.89
CA ILE A 56 -7.85 9.40 4.54
C ILE A 56 -8.58 8.12 4.10
N ALA A 57 -8.58 7.82 2.80
CA ALA A 57 -9.18 6.59 2.27
C ALA A 57 -8.51 5.33 2.82
N ALA A 58 -7.18 5.29 2.87
CA ALA A 58 -6.42 4.17 3.42
C ALA A 58 -6.68 3.94 4.91
N VAL A 59 -6.78 5.01 5.71
CA VAL A 59 -7.09 4.93 7.15
C VAL A 59 -8.53 4.47 7.40
N LYS A 60 -9.48 4.87 6.55
CA LYS A 60 -10.89 4.48 6.66
C LYS A 60 -11.19 3.08 6.13
N HIS A 61 -10.29 2.51 5.33
CA HIS A 61 -10.46 1.20 4.73
C HIS A 61 -10.58 0.11 5.79
N ARG A 62 -11.58 -0.75 5.67
CA ARG A 62 -11.77 -1.90 6.59
C ARG A 62 -10.91 -3.08 6.16
N GLY A 63 -9.61 -3.00 6.44
CA GLY A 63 -8.67 -4.07 6.12
C GLY A 63 -7.23 -3.58 6.11
N LEU A 64 -6.34 -4.37 5.54
CA LEU A 64 -4.94 -4.01 5.42
C LEU A 64 -4.73 -3.09 4.19
N ALA A 65 -4.30 -1.86 4.45
CA ALA A 65 -4.11 -0.84 3.42
C ALA A 65 -2.63 -0.54 3.16
N PHE A 66 -2.26 -0.42 1.89
CA PHE A 66 -0.94 -0.02 1.43
C PHE A 66 -1.03 1.25 0.56
N LEU A 67 -0.21 2.24 0.88
CA LEU A 67 -0.09 3.49 0.11
C LEU A 67 1.38 3.74 -0.23
N ASP A 68 1.73 3.54 -1.50
CA ASP A 68 3.04 3.89 -2.07
C ASP A 68 3.11 5.40 -2.34
N VAL A 69 4.05 6.11 -1.73
CA VAL A 69 4.18 7.57 -1.91
C VAL A 69 5.44 7.88 -2.71
N LEU A 70 5.24 8.37 -3.93
CA LEU A 70 6.30 8.90 -4.76
C LEU A 70 6.83 10.21 -4.13
N GLN A 71 8.05 10.17 -3.61
CA GLN A 71 8.68 11.29 -2.91
C GLN A 71 10.07 11.60 -3.49
N PRO A 72 10.22 12.72 -4.22
CA PRO A 72 11.53 13.18 -4.68
C PRO A 72 12.49 13.47 -3.52
N CYS A 73 13.76 13.06 -3.68
CA CYS A 73 14.83 13.28 -2.68
C CYS A 73 15.92 14.20 -3.26
N PRO A 74 15.83 15.53 -3.09
CA PRO A 74 16.71 16.48 -3.78
C PRO A 74 18.19 16.33 -3.38
N THR A 75 18.46 15.84 -2.18
CA THR A 75 19.83 15.69 -1.66
C THR A 75 20.59 14.53 -2.31
N TYR A 76 19.93 13.45 -2.73
CA TYR A 76 20.61 12.22 -3.16
C TYR A 76 20.15 11.65 -4.51
N ASN A 77 18.89 11.81 -4.89
CA ASN A 77 18.36 11.31 -6.17
C ASN A 77 18.06 12.50 -7.09
N ASP A 78 18.94 12.70 -8.06
CA ASP A 78 18.91 13.72 -9.10
C ASP A 78 18.25 13.25 -10.40
N ILE A 79 17.76 12.00 -10.45
CA ILE A 79 17.05 11.42 -11.60
C ILE A 79 15.55 11.61 -11.42
N ASN A 80 14.97 11.05 -10.36
CA ASN A 80 13.53 11.10 -10.10
C ASN A 80 13.16 12.38 -9.34
N THR A 81 13.41 13.52 -9.98
CA THR A 81 13.19 14.85 -9.42
C THR A 81 11.72 15.28 -9.57
N ARG A 82 11.36 16.40 -8.92
CA ARG A 82 10.05 17.04 -9.11
C ARG A 82 9.79 17.33 -10.59
N ASP A 83 10.78 17.86 -11.29
CA ASP A 83 10.65 18.27 -12.69
C ASP A 83 10.52 17.05 -13.63
N TRP A 84 11.18 15.93 -13.28
CA TRP A 84 10.98 14.65 -13.95
C TRP A 84 9.53 14.16 -13.79
N PHE A 85 8.98 14.14 -12.58
CA PHE A 85 7.57 13.77 -12.39
C PHE A 85 6.60 14.73 -13.10
N ALA A 86 6.93 16.03 -13.13
CA ALA A 86 6.18 17.04 -13.88
C ALA A 86 6.29 16.91 -15.40
N GLY A 87 7.19 16.05 -15.89
CA GLY A 87 7.30 15.74 -17.31
C GLY A 87 8.03 16.79 -18.13
N MET A 88 8.93 17.57 -17.53
CA MET A 88 9.65 18.65 -18.24
C MET A 88 10.46 18.14 -19.45
N ASP A 89 10.94 16.90 -19.38
CA ASP A 89 11.62 16.15 -20.45
C ASP A 89 10.69 15.20 -21.23
N ASN A 90 9.42 15.09 -20.85
CA ASN A 90 8.40 14.27 -21.51
C ASN A 90 7.58 15.15 -22.46
N ILE A 91 8.14 15.50 -23.62
CA ILE A 91 7.50 16.43 -24.56
C ILE A 91 6.52 15.69 -25.46
N ASP A 92 5.29 16.20 -25.53
CA ASP A 92 4.29 15.73 -26.47
C ASP A 92 4.64 16.19 -27.89
N GLU A 93 4.73 15.24 -28.83
CA GLU A 93 5.21 15.52 -30.18
C GLU A 93 4.30 16.46 -30.99
N MET A 94 3.00 16.44 -30.70
CA MET A 94 1.99 17.22 -31.43
C MET A 94 1.88 18.64 -30.86
N THR A 95 1.80 18.76 -29.54
CA THR A 95 1.59 20.06 -28.87
C THR A 95 2.89 20.79 -28.57
N LYS A 96 4.05 20.10 -28.65
CA LYS A 96 5.38 20.59 -28.26
C LYS A 96 5.44 21.09 -26.81
N LYS A 97 4.54 20.62 -25.95
CA LYS A 97 4.47 21.00 -24.53
C LYS A 97 4.90 19.84 -23.63
N PRO A 98 5.45 20.12 -22.44
CA PRO A 98 5.67 19.12 -21.40
C PRO A 98 4.37 18.41 -21.02
N ARG A 99 4.43 17.07 -20.91
CA ARG A 99 3.33 16.23 -20.45
C ARG A 99 3.70 15.61 -19.10
N PRO A 100 2.95 15.90 -18.02
CA PRO A 100 3.18 15.26 -16.73
C PRO A 100 3.21 13.74 -16.85
N ARG A 101 4.18 13.11 -16.17
CA ARG A 101 4.22 11.65 -16.08
C ARG A 101 3.07 11.15 -15.21
N ILE A 102 2.76 11.89 -14.15
CA ILE A 102 1.70 11.52 -13.21
C ILE A 102 0.33 11.78 -13.83
N TYR A 103 -0.55 10.78 -13.74
CA TYR A 103 -1.98 10.92 -14.02
C TYR A 103 -2.79 10.19 -12.97
N LYS A 104 -4.00 10.67 -12.71
CA LYS A 104 -4.87 10.14 -11.65
C LYS A 104 -5.80 9.08 -12.22
N LEU A 105 -5.87 7.93 -11.57
CA LEU A 105 -6.76 6.84 -11.95
C LEU A 105 -8.23 7.25 -11.78
N GLU A 106 -8.54 8.05 -10.76
CA GLU A 106 -9.90 8.58 -10.52
C GLU A 106 -10.40 9.54 -11.60
N ASP A 107 -9.51 10.13 -12.40
CA ASP A 107 -9.87 10.97 -13.55
C ASP A 107 -10.09 10.12 -14.83
N THR A 108 -10.02 8.79 -14.72
CA THR A 108 -10.22 7.84 -15.83
C THR A 108 -11.41 6.92 -15.57
N HIS A 109 -11.71 6.03 -16.52
CA HIS A 109 -12.73 4.99 -16.34
C HIS A 109 -12.24 3.76 -15.55
N PHE A 110 -11.17 3.91 -14.77
CA PHE A 110 -10.60 2.82 -13.98
C PHE A 110 -11.42 2.61 -12.71
N ASP A 111 -11.92 1.39 -12.53
CA ASP A 111 -12.68 1.00 -11.34
C ASP A 111 -11.87 0.01 -10.48
N PRO A 112 -11.33 0.44 -9.33
CA PRO A 112 -10.50 -0.39 -8.46
C PRO A 112 -11.28 -1.27 -7.48
N VAL A 113 -12.60 -1.10 -7.37
CA VAL A 113 -13.40 -1.68 -6.30
C VAL A 113 -13.91 -3.07 -6.69
N VAL A 114 -13.77 -4.05 -5.81
CA VAL A 114 -14.46 -5.35 -5.91
C VAL A 114 -15.88 -5.17 -5.36
N HIS A 115 -16.89 -5.38 -6.19
CA HIS A 115 -18.29 -5.12 -5.86
C HIS A 115 -19.03 -6.37 -5.41
N ILE A 116 -18.71 -7.54 -5.97
CA ILE A 116 -19.35 -8.82 -5.63
C ILE A 116 -18.34 -9.82 -5.07
N ASP A 117 -18.82 -10.70 -4.21
CA ASP A 117 -18.03 -11.81 -3.66
C ASP A 117 -17.94 -12.93 -4.71
N SER A 118 -17.09 -12.73 -5.71
CA SER A 118 -16.81 -13.68 -6.77
C SER A 118 -15.33 -13.75 -7.07
N PRO A 119 -14.73 -14.96 -7.14
CA PRO A 119 -13.34 -15.13 -7.57
C PRO A 119 -13.04 -14.53 -8.94
N ASP A 120 -14.03 -14.48 -9.84
CA ASP A 120 -13.83 -13.94 -11.19
C ASP A 120 -13.62 -12.43 -11.16
N GLU A 121 -14.46 -11.69 -10.41
CA GLU A 121 -14.32 -10.24 -10.27
C GLU A 121 -13.05 -9.90 -9.50
N GLU A 122 -12.76 -10.61 -8.40
CA GLU A 122 -11.54 -10.39 -7.63
C GLU A 122 -10.28 -10.55 -8.51
N ASN A 123 -10.19 -11.65 -9.27
CA ASN A 123 -9.07 -11.89 -10.17
C ASN A 123 -8.96 -10.83 -11.27
N GLU A 124 -10.09 -10.35 -11.80
CA GLU A 124 -10.11 -9.26 -12.77
C GLU A 124 -9.52 -7.98 -12.18
N LYS A 125 -9.98 -7.56 -10.99
CA LYS A 125 -9.50 -6.35 -10.31
C LYS A 125 -8.03 -6.46 -9.90
N LEU A 126 -7.58 -7.61 -9.41
CA LEU A 126 -6.18 -7.88 -9.11
C LEU A 126 -5.30 -7.77 -10.37
N THR A 127 -5.76 -8.34 -11.48
CA THR A 127 -5.05 -8.28 -12.77
C THR A 127 -4.97 -6.85 -13.30
N GLN A 128 -6.06 -6.10 -13.24
CA GLN A 128 -6.10 -4.68 -13.63
C GLN A 128 -5.12 -3.85 -12.79
N ALA A 129 -5.10 -4.06 -11.46
CA ALA A 129 -4.16 -3.41 -10.56
C ALA A 129 -2.70 -3.72 -10.93
N LEU A 130 -2.38 -4.99 -11.22
CA LEU A 130 -1.05 -5.42 -11.63
C LEU A 130 -0.63 -4.78 -12.96
N ILE A 131 -1.49 -4.81 -13.98
CA ILE A 131 -1.20 -4.19 -15.29
C ILE A 131 -0.93 -2.70 -15.10
N LYS A 132 -1.81 -1.98 -14.39
CA LYS A 132 -1.63 -0.54 -14.13
C LYS A 132 -0.38 -0.24 -13.31
N SER A 133 -0.02 -1.10 -12.35
CA SER A 133 1.16 -0.89 -11.52
C SER A 133 2.48 -0.86 -12.30
N ASN A 134 2.52 -1.53 -13.46
CA ASN A 134 3.70 -1.63 -14.32
C ASN A 134 3.87 -0.41 -15.25
N GLU A 135 2.87 0.47 -15.35
CA GLU A 135 3.03 1.72 -16.09
C GLU A 135 4.06 2.62 -15.39
N TRP A 136 5.16 2.90 -16.10
CA TRP A 136 6.26 3.72 -15.61
C TRP A 136 6.94 4.48 -16.77
N ASP A 137 7.86 5.37 -16.44
CA ASP A 137 8.63 6.23 -17.35
C ASP A 137 7.79 7.31 -18.06
N MET A 138 6.91 6.96 -18.99
CA MET A 138 6.16 7.97 -19.79
C MET A 138 4.87 8.41 -19.12
N LYS A 139 4.24 7.49 -18.38
CA LYS A 139 3.03 7.67 -17.60
C LYS A 139 3.15 6.86 -16.31
N ILE A 140 2.70 7.44 -15.21
CA ILE A 140 2.78 6.89 -13.86
C ILE A 140 1.41 7.11 -13.22
N PRO A 141 0.62 6.05 -13.01
CA PRO A 141 -0.67 6.18 -12.36
C PRO A 141 -0.52 6.50 -10.87
N THR A 142 -1.30 7.46 -10.38
CA THR A 142 -1.61 7.67 -8.96
C THR A 142 -3.10 7.49 -8.72
N GLY A 143 -3.50 7.21 -7.49
CA GLY A 143 -4.86 6.85 -7.14
C GLY A 143 -4.94 5.47 -6.49
N ILE A 144 -6.15 4.94 -6.36
CA ILE A 144 -6.42 3.61 -5.83
C ILE A 144 -6.33 2.60 -6.96
N PHE A 145 -5.52 1.56 -6.79
CA PHE A 145 -5.32 0.47 -7.76
C PHE A 145 -6.24 -0.70 -7.48
N TYR A 146 -6.50 -0.98 -6.21
CA TYR A 146 -7.30 -2.10 -5.75
C TYR A 146 -7.96 -1.78 -4.41
N LYS A 147 -9.24 -2.13 -4.27
CA LYS A 147 -9.99 -2.01 -3.02
C LYS A 147 -11.01 -3.15 -2.90
N ASN A 148 -10.91 -3.94 -1.84
CA ASN A 148 -11.82 -5.02 -1.51
C ASN A 148 -12.20 -4.93 -0.02
N GLU A 149 -13.46 -4.59 0.27
CA GLU A 149 -13.98 -4.54 1.66
C GLU A 149 -14.90 -5.74 1.97
N ILE A 150 -14.99 -6.71 1.06
CA ILE A 150 -15.75 -7.96 1.25
C ILE A 150 -14.98 -8.91 2.17
N VAL A 151 -13.65 -8.94 2.04
CA VAL A 151 -12.78 -9.78 2.89
C VAL A 151 -12.83 -9.32 4.34
N ALA A 152 -13.26 -10.22 5.23
CA ALA A 152 -13.32 -9.94 6.65
C ALA A 152 -11.93 -9.58 7.24
N PRO A 153 -11.80 -8.44 7.95
CA PRO A 153 -10.55 -8.06 8.58
C PRO A 153 -10.18 -9.02 9.73
N TYR A 154 -8.91 -8.97 10.14
CA TYR A 154 -8.35 -9.95 11.09
C TYR A 154 -9.05 -9.94 12.45
N ASP A 155 -9.42 -8.77 12.96
CA ASP A 155 -10.16 -8.59 14.20
C ASP A 155 -11.53 -9.27 14.19
N GLN A 156 -12.25 -9.24 13.06
CA GLN A 156 -13.52 -9.97 12.92
C GLN A 156 -13.30 -11.48 12.94
N ARG A 157 -12.29 -11.99 12.23
CA ARG A 157 -11.94 -13.42 12.25
C ARG A 157 -11.48 -13.91 13.62
N ILE A 158 -10.86 -13.04 14.42
CA ILE A 158 -10.53 -13.34 15.82
C ILE A 158 -11.79 -13.34 16.69
N ALA A 159 -12.74 -12.44 16.46
CA ALA A 159 -14.00 -12.40 17.20
C ALA A 159 -14.83 -13.69 17.01
N GLU A 160 -14.71 -14.39 15.88
CA GLU A 160 -15.32 -15.72 15.68
C GLU A 160 -14.78 -16.79 16.64
N ARG A 161 -13.51 -16.67 17.07
CA ARG A 161 -12.86 -17.60 18.01
C ARG A 161 -12.95 -17.12 19.46
N VAL A 162 -12.95 -15.80 19.66
CA VAL A 162 -13.01 -15.13 20.96
C VAL A 162 -14.19 -14.15 20.92
N PRO A 163 -15.41 -14.58 21.26
CA PRO A 163 -16.64 -13.81 21.04
C PRO A 163 -16.64 -12.41 21.65
N ASN A 164 -15.94 -12.21 22.77
CA ASN A 164 -15.83 -10.92 23.47
C ASN A 164 -14.60 -10.11 23.06
N TYR A 165 -13.88 -10.46 21.99
CA TYR A 165 -12.62 -9.80 21.60
C TYR A 165 -12.79 -8.30 21.33
N LEU A 166 -13.87 -7.91 20.64
CA LEU A 166 -14.12 -6.50 20.29
C LEU A 166 -14.60 -5.68 21.50
N GLU A 167 -15.29 -6.31 22.46
CA GLU A 167 -15.81 -5.65 23.66
C GLU A 167 -14.77 -5.58 24.78
N ASN A 168 -13.91 -6.59 24.89
CA ASN A 168 -12.91 -6.74 25.95
C ASN A 168 -11.55 -7.19 25.37
N PRO A 169 -10.91 -6.37 24.52
CA PRO A 169 -9.63 -6.68 23.93
C PRO A 169 -8.52 -6.82 24.99
N PRO A 170 -7.42 -7.54 24.69
CA PRO A 170 -6.36 -7.82 25.67
C PRO A 170 -5.81 -6.59 26.40
N ALA A 171 -5.76 -5.44 25.74
CA ALA A 171 -5.22 -4.20 26.30
C ALA A 171 -6.06 -3.60 27.45
N ILE A 172 -7.36 -3.91 27.54
CA ILE A 172 -8.26 -3.36 28.57
C ILE A 172 -8.71 -4.41 29.59
N GLN A 173 -8.32 -5.67 29.40
CA GLN A 173 -8.67 -6.74 30.32
C GLN A 173 -8.09 -6.49 31.70
N GLN A 174 -8.92 -6.66 32.72
CA GLN A 174 -8.43 -6.71 34.09
C GLN A 174 -7.73 -8.06 34.30
N ILE A 175 -6.42 -8.04 34.57
CA ILE A 175 -5.62 -9.26 34.78
C ILE A 175 -5.26 -9.51 36.26
N SER A 176 -5.46 -8.51 37.12
CA SER A 176 -5.17 -8.65 38.55
C SER A 176 -6.12 -7.83 39.43
N SER A 177 -6.21 -8.25 40.69
CA SER A 177 -6.90 -7.55 41.76
C SER A 177 -6.08 -7.70 43.04
N LYS A 178 -5.78 -6.57 43.71
CA LYS A 178 -4.94 -6.52 44.92
C LYS A 178 -3.60 -7.26 44.77
N GLY A 179 -2.94 -7.12 43.61
CA GLY A 179 -1.65 -7.74 43.31
C GLY A 179 -1.70 -9.25 43.05
N LYS A 180 -2.88 -9.86 42.96
CA LYS A 180 -3.07 -11.28 42.63
C LYS A 180 -3.72 -11.42 41.26
N SER A 181 -3.34 -12.46 40.52
CA SER A 181 -4.01 -12.85 39.28
C SER A 181 -5.49 -13.11 39.52
N ILE A 182 -6.35 -12.66 38.61
CA ILE A 182 -7.78 -13.02 38.61
C ILE A 182 -8.13 -14.06 37.54
N THR A 183 -7.14 -14.52 36.78
CA THR A 183 -7.33 -15.56 35.77
C THR A 183 -7.54 -16.91 36.45
N ASP A 184 -8.72 -17.50 36.24
CA ASP A 184 -9.04 -18.85 36.68
C ASP A 184 -8.46 -19.88 35.71
N ILE A 185 -7.55 -20.72 36.22
CA ILE A 185 -6.92 -21.82 35.47
C ILE A 185 -7.37 -23.21 35.96
N SER A 186 -8.35 -23.30 36.88
CA SER A 186 -8.77 -24.57 37.49
C SER A 186 -9.16 -25.61 36.44
N LYS A 187 -9.94 -25.23 35.42
CA LYS A 187 -10.32 -26.14 34.32
C LYS A 187 -9.13 -26.74 33.57
N ILE A 188 -8.06 -25.97 33.41
CA ILE A 188 -6.83 -26.45 32.74
C ILE A 188 -6.15 -27.47 33.64
N LEU A 189 -6.05 -27.18 34.95
CA LEU A 189 -5.45 -28.10 35.92
C LEU A 189 -6.25 -29.41 36.06
N ASP A 190 -7.59 -29.33 36.09
CA ASP A 190 -8.47 -30.49 36.18
C ASP A 190 -8.30 -31.42 34.96
N SER A 191 -8.06 -30.85 33.77
CA SER A 191 -7.84 -31.63 32.53
C SER A 191 -6.51 -32.40 32.51
N LEU A 192 -5.58 -32.08 33.41
CA LEU A 192 -4.26 -32.71 33.50
C LEU A 192 -4.18 -33.76 34.62
N GLN A 193 -5.24 -33.91 35.42
CA GLN A 193 -5.31 -34.97 36.40
C GLN A 193 -5.66 -36.29 35.69
N VAL A 194 -4.67 -37.20 35.66
CA VAL A 194 -4.79 -38.59 35.16
C VAL A 194 -5.37 -39.48 36.25
#